data_AF-A0A937SKB1-F1
#
_entry.id   AF-A0A937SKB1-F1
#
_cell.length_a   1.000
_cell.length_b   1.000
_cell.length_c   1.000
_cell.angle_alpha   90.00
_cell.angle_beta   90.00
_cell.angle_gamma   90.00
#
_symmetry.space_group_name_H-M   'P 1'
#
loop_
_entity.id
_entity.type
_entity.pdbx_description
1 polymer ?
#
loop_
_entity_poly.entity_id
_entity_poly.type
_entity_poly.pdbx_seq_one_letter_code
_entity_poly.pdbx_strand_id
1 'polypeptide(L)'
;MDRKILGLHKDGEGDWVAELECFHDQHVRHNPPFFNRSWTTTDKGRESMLGQPIECGRCLQLEWPEGLESLRCTPRFDENSIPRGLQKDHSTKAGVWGLIHVVSGQLRYVCQTPVEREMLLDADSKGIIPPGLLHYIEAQGDVCFYVEFFTRPG
;
A
#
# COMPACT_ATOMS: atom_id res chain seq x y z
N MET A 1 -6.69 3.93 -5.95
CA MET A 1 -6.49 4.51 -4.60
C MET A 1 -5.70 5.77 -4.76
N ASP A 2 -6.26 6.88 -4.30
CA ASP A 2 -5.63 8.19 -4.48
C ASP A 2 -4.63 8.46 -3.37
N ARG A 3 -3.48 9.00 -3.77
CA ARG A 3 -2.34 9.30 -2.90
C ARG A 3 -1.86 10.70 -3.18
N LYS A 4 -1.56 11.46 -2.14
CA LYS A 4 -0.99 12.79 -2.29
C LYS A 4 0.42 12.71 -2.88
N ILE A 5 0.70 13.62 -3.81
CA ILE A 5 2.05 13.88 -4.30
C ILE A 5 2.80 14.68 -3.23
N LEU A 6 3.88 14.12 -2.68
CA LEU A 6 4.72 14.79 -1.69
C LEU A 6 5.91 15.49 -2.33
N GLY A 7 6.39 14.96 -3.45
CA GLY A 7 7.58 15.44 -4.13
C GLY A 7 7.57 15.09 -5.61
N LEU A 8 8.47 15.74 -6.35
CA LEU A 8 8.72 15.48 -7.76
C LEU A 8 10.24 15.49 -7.97
N HIS A 9 10.75 14.47 -8.64
CA HIS A 9 12.14 14.43 -9.08
C HIS A 9 12.24 13.95 -10.53
N LYS A 10 13.43 14.06 -11.10
CA LYS A 10 13.75 13.43 -12.38
C LYS A 10 14.52 12.15 -12.11
N ASP A 11 14.15 11.07 -12.79
CA ASP A 11 14.95 9.85 -12.80
C ASP A 11 16.22 10.01 -13.66
N GLY A 12 17.00 8.93 -13.78
CA GLY A 12 18.24 8.93 -14.56
C GLY A 12 18.06 9.18 -16.06
N GLU A 13 16.85 9.01 -16.59
CA GLU A 13 16.50 9.29 -18.00
C GLU A 13 15.96 10.72 -18.19
N GLY A 14 15.76 11.44 -17.09
CA GLY A 14 15.27 12.83 -17.08
C GLY A 14 13.75 12.95 -17.04
N ASP A 15 13.03 11.85 -16.83
CA ASP A 15 11.57 11.83 -16.74
C ASP A 15 11.07 12.23 -15.35
N TRP A 16 9.95 12.96 -15.32
CA TRP A 16 9.33 13.35 -14.07
C TRP A 16 8.67 12.17 -13.36
N VAL A 17 9.04 12.00 -12.09
CA VAL A 17 8.53 11.00 -11.16
C VAL A 17 7.91 11.73 -9.97
N ALA A 18 6.67 11.36 -9.63
CA ALA A 18 5.98 11.82 -8.44
C ALA A 18 6.23 10.86 -7.29
N GLU A 19 6.70 11.40 -6.17
CA GLU A 19 6.85 10.70 -4.90
C GLU A 19 5.52 10.78 -4.15
N LEU A 20 4.92 9.63 -3.85
CA LEU A 20 3.59 9.57 -3.25
C LEU A 20 3.65 9.31 -1.75
N GLU A 21 2.62 9.74 -1.01
CA GLU A 21 2.52 9.53 0.44
C GLU A 21 2.43 8.06 0.88
N CYS A 22 2.19 7.15 -0.07
CA CYS A 22 2.27 5.70 0.16
C CYS A 22 3.67 5.13 -0.05
N PHE A 23 4.68 5.98 -0.32
CA PHE A 23 6.06 5.62 -0.63
C PHE A 23 6.28 4.91 -1.97
N HIS A 24 5.26 4.89 -2.84
CA HIS A 24 5.48 4.54 -4.24
C HIS A 24 5.88 5.76 -5.05
N ASP A 25 6.70 5.49 -6.05
CA ASP A 25 7.02 6.43 -7.12
C ASP A 25 6.15 6.16 -8.36
N GLN A 26 5.72 7.25 -9.00
CA GLN A 26 4.87 7.20 -10.18
C GLN A 26 5.36 8.15 -11.27
N HIS A 27 5.74 7.62 -12.43
CA HIS A 27 6.04 8.42 -13.61
C HIS A 27 4.85 9.29 -14.02
N VAL A 28 5.09 10.59 -14.14
CA VAL A 28 4.11 11.61 -14.54
C VAL A 28 4.55 12.26 -15.85
N ARG A 29 4.81 11.44 -16.87
CA ARG A 29 5.23 11.93 -18.19
C ARG A 29 4.11 12.70 -18.90
N HIS A 30 4.48 13.72 -19.69
CA HIS A 30 3.60 14.36 -20.66
C HIS A 30 4.06 13.98 -22.07
N ASN A 31 3.38 13.00 -22.66
CA ASN A 31 3.64 12.51 -24.02
C ASN A 31 2.31 12.34 -24.78
N PRO A 32 1.70 13.43 -25.27
CA PRO A 32 0.48 13.36 -26.06
C PRO A 32 0.67 12.53 -27.35
N PRO A 33 -0.36 11.79 -27.80
CA PRO A 33 -1.71 11.72 -27.23
C PRO A 33 -1.86 10.75 -26.05
N PHE A 34 -0.82 9.96 -25.74
CA PHE A 34 -0.92 8.84 -24.82
C PHE A 34 -0.96 9.25 -23.34
N PHE A 35 -0.23 10.30 -22.97
CA PHE A 35 -0.17 10.80 -21.59
C PHE A 35 -0.28 12.32 -21.55
N ASN A 36 -1.43 12.83 -21.11
CA ASN A 36 -1.66 14.27 -21.01
C ASN A 36 -1.51 14.78 -19.57
N ARG A 37 -0.28 15.12 -19.19
CA ARG A 37 0.03 15.80 -17.92
C ARG A 37 0.71 17.15 -18.14
N SER A 38 0.05 18.08 -18.86
CA SER A 38 0.66 19.36 -19.26
C SER A 38 1.24 20.17 -18.10
N TRP A 39 0.73 19.98 -16.87
CA TRP A 39 1.26 20.57 -15.65
C TRP A 39 2.73 20.22 -15.37
N THR A 40 3.27 19.12 -15.92
CA THR A 40 4.67 18.71 -15.71
C THR A 40 5.64 19.52 -16.56
N THR A 41 5.16 20.33 -17.51
CA THR A 41 6.00 21.09 -18.46
C THR A 41 6.59 22.37 -17.87
N THR A 42 6.04 22.89 -16.76
CA THR A 42 6.48 24.14 -16.12
C THR A 42 6.72 23.94 -14.63
N ASP A 43 7.64 24.72 -14.04
CA ASP A 43 7.89 24.68 -12.58
C ASP A 43 6.62 24.99 -11.79
N LYS A 44 5.93 26.07 -12.13
CA LYS A 44 4.67 26.47 -11.49
C LYS A 44 3.58 25.38 -11.58
N GLY A 45 3.50 24.68 -12.72
CA GLY A 45 2.57 23.57 -12.89
C GLY A 45 2.90 22.39 -11.97
N ARG A 46 4.19 22.05 -11.85
CA ARG A 46 4.68 21.00 -10.93
C ARG A 46 4.41 21.37 -9.47
N GLU A 47 4.75 22.59 -9.07
CA GLU A 47 4.48 23.10 -7.72
C GLU A 47 2.99 23.04 -7.38
N SER A 48 2.11 23.36 -8.33
CA SER A 48 0.66 23.33 -8.11
C SER A 48 0.09 21.93 -7.85
N MET A 49 0.83 20.88 -8.21
CA MET A 49 0.42 19.50 -7.99
C MET A 49 0.90 18.92 -6.66
N LEU A 50 1.81 19.57 -5.95
CA LEU A 50 2.21 19.12 -4.62
C LEU A 50 0.99 19.15 -3.67
N GLY A 51 0.83 18.07 -2.91
CA GLY A 51 -0.32 17.82 -2.05
C GLY A 51 -1.60 17.37 -2.75
N GLN A 52 -1.67 17.42 -4.09
CA GLN A 52 -2.84 16.95 -4.83
C GLN A 52 -2.87 15.42 -4.90
N PRO A 53 -4.07 14.80 -4.85
CA PRO A 53 -4.22 13.36 -5.01
C PRO A 53 -3.97 12.93 -6.47
N ILE A 54 -3.37 11.76 -6.62
CA ILE A 54 -3.28 11.02 -7.88
C ILE A 54 -3.51 9.54 -7.62
N GLU A 55 -4.17 8.84 -8.55
CA GLU A 55 -4.35 7.40 -8.45
C GLU A 55 -2.99 6.69 -8.49
N CYS A 56 -2.70 5.91 -7.45
CA CYS A 56 -1.53 5.04 -7.37
C CYS A 56 -1.88 3.63 -7.88
N GLY A 57 -1.46 3.31 -9.10
CA GLY A 57 -1.68 2.00 -9.72
C GLY A 57 -1.03 0.84 -8.95
N ARG A 58 0.18 1.06 -8.42
CA ARG A 58 0.90 0.06 -7.62
C ARG A 58 0.14 -0.33 -6.35
N CYS A 59 -0.43 0.65 -5.64
CA CYS A 59 -1.28 0.35 -4.49
C CYS A 59 -2.56 -0.40 -4.88
N LEU A 60 -3.13 -0.14 -6.07
CA LEU A 60 -4.28 -0.91 -6.56
C LEU A 60 -3.93 -2.37 -6.87
N GLN A 61 -2.67 -2.64 -7.21
CA GLN A 61 -2.15 -3.99 -7.43
C GLN A 61 -1.60 -4.66 -6.16
N LEU A 62 -1.70 -3.99 -5.00
CA LEU A 62 -1.11 -4.43 -3.73
C LEU A 62 0.40 -4.67 -3.84
N GLU A 63 1.09 -3.86 -4.63
CA GLU A 63 2.56 -3.92 -4.72
C GLU A 63 3.20 -3.36 -3.44
N TRP A 64 4.31 -3.98 -3.04
CA TRP A 64 5.13 -3.54 -1.92
C TRP A 64 6.10 -2.42 -2.35
N PRO A 65 6.17 -1.30 -1.62
CA PRO A 65 7.15 -0.26 -1.89
C PRO A 65 8.55 -0.62 -1.37
N GLU A 66 9.58 -0.09 -2.00
CA GLU A 66 10.97 -0.28 -1.57
C GLU A 66 11.35 0.63 -0.39
N GLY A 67 12.38 0.24 0.35
CA GLY A 67 13.00 1.11 1.37
C GLY A 67 12.16 1.35 2.63
N LEU A 68 11.20 0.47 2.94
CA LEU A 68 10.51 0.50 4.22
C LEU A 68 11.28 -0.27 5.31
N GLU A 69 11.17 0.21 6.53
CA GLU A 69 11.73 -0.41 7.73
C GLU A 69 10.62 -0.90 8.65
N SER A 70 10.92 -1.98 9.37
CA SER A 70 10.00 -2.54 10.37
C SER A 70 9.85 -1.58 11.54
N LEU A 71 8.60 -1.19 11.79
CA LEU A 71 8.23 -0.35 12.93
C LEU A 71 7.91 -1.22 14.15
N ARG A 72 7.09 -2.25 13.95
CA ARG A 72 6.66 -3.18 15.01
C ARG A 72 6.02 -4.44 14.44
N CYS A 73 5.98 -5.48 15.25
CA CYS A 73 5.29 -6.73 14.97
C CYS A 73 4.23 -7.02 16.05
N THR A 74 3.08 -7.59 15.69
CA THR A 74 2.14 -8.11 16.69
C THR A 74 2.65 -9.40 17.33
N PRO A 75 2.13 -9.82 18.49
CA PRO A 75 2.17 -11.22 18.87
C PRO A 75 1.57 -12.11 17.77
N ARG A 76 1.87 -13.40 17.84
CA ARG A 76 1.18 -14.38 17.00
C ARG A 76 -0.26 -14.55 17.47
N PHE A 77 -1.15 -14.67 16.51
CA PHE A 77 -2.55 -15.04 16.71
C PHE A 77 -2.78 -16.43 16.15
N ASP A 78 -3.75 -17.09 16.74
CA ASP A 78 -4.39 -18.31 16.27
C ASP A 78 -5.89 -18.06 16.04
N GLU A 79 -6.61 -19.08 15.57
CA GLU A 79 -8.05 -18.99 15.28
C GLU A 79 -8.92 -18.56 16.47
N ASN A 80 -8.44 -18.76 17.70
CA ASN A 80 -9.15 -18.44 18.93
C ASN A 80 -8.75 -17.08 19.54
N SER A 81 -7.63 -16.50 19.09
CA SER A 81 -7.05 -15.27 19.65
C SER A 81 -7.05 -14.08 18.69
N ILE A 82 -7.60 -14.21 17.48
CA ILE A 82 -7.73 -13.08 16.55
C ILE A 82 -8.58 -11.97 17.18
N PRO A 83 -8.03 -10.75 17.37
CA PRO A 83 -8.81 -9.63 17.87
C PRO A 83 -10.00 -9.35 16.96
N ARG A 84 -11.20 -9.15 17.54
CA ARG A 84 -12.44 -8.87 16.78
C ARG A 84 -12.32 -7.70 15.81
N GLY A 85 -11.43 -6.74 16.09
CA GLY A 85 -11.16 -5.61 15.20
C GLY A 85 -10.52 -6.01 13.88
N LEU A 86 -9.70 -7.08 13.85
CA LEU A 86 -9.08 -7.57 12.61
C LEU A 86 -10.07 -8.39 11.75
N GLN A 87 -11.13 -8.92 12.37
CA GLN A 87 -12.22 -9.65 11.69
C GLN A 87 -13.33 -8.74 11.14
N LYS A 88 -13.08 -7.42 11.12
CA LYS A 88 -13.99 -6.41 10.57
C LYS A 88 -13.19 -5.43 9.73
N ASP A 89 -13.89 -4.68 8.89
CA ASP A 89 -13.27 -3.64 8.09
C ASP A 89 -12.49 -2.66 8.98
N HIS A 90 -11.20 -2.58 8.72
CA HIS A 90 -10.26 -1.66 9.35
C HIS A 90 -9.16 -1.29 8.36
N SER A 91 -8.31 -0.34 8.75
CA SER A 91 -7.17 0.08 7.93
C SER A 91 -6.00 0.52 8.80
N THR A 92 -4.82 0.56 8.20
CA THR A 92 -3.64 1.18 8.81
C THR A 92 -3.68 2.69 8.65
N LYS A 93 -2.93 3.39 9.51
CA LYS A 93 -2.76 4.85 9.43
C LYS A 93 -2.03 5.25 8.13
N ALA A 94 -2.18 6.50 7.73
CA ALA A 94 -1.38 7.09 6.65
C ALA A 94 0.12 6.86 6.91
N GLY A 95 0.87 6.53 5.85
CA GLY A 95 2.30 6.22 5.93
C GLY A 95 2.64 4.90 6.65
N VAL A 96 1.67 4.08 7.05
CA VAL A 96 1.94 2.79 7.69
C VAL A 96 1.45 1.64 6.81
N TRP A 97 2.38 0.82 6.35
CA TRP A 97 2.11 -0.41 5.64
C TRP A 97 1.96 -1.57 6.62
N GLY A 98 1.11 -2.53 6.29
CA GLY A 98 1.01 -3.81 7.00
C GLY A 98 1.45 -4.96 6.10
N LEU A 99 2.03 -5.99 6.69
CA LEU A 99 2.36 -7.25 6.04
C LEU A 99 1.84 -8.39 6.92
N ILE A 100 0.98 -9.23 6.36
CA ILE A 100 0.45 -10.42 7.04
C ILE A 100 1.40 -11.58 6.77
N HIS A 101 1.90 -12.19 7.84
CA HIS A 101 2.74 -13.38 7.80
C HIS A 101 1.98 -14.55 8.39
N VAL A 102 1.55 -15.48 7.55
CA VAL A 102 1.08 -16.79 8.03
C VAL A 102 2.30 -17.67 8.31
N VAL A 103 2.29 -18.31 9.48
CA VAL A 103 3.30 -19.26 9.94
C VAL A 103 2.86 -20.69 9.63
N SER A 104 1.58 -20.99 9.83
CA SER A 104 0.95 -22.27 9.50
C SER A 104 -0.56 -22.11 9.32
N GLY A 105 -1.18 -23.06 8.62
CA GLY A 105 -2.62 -23.02 8.34
C GLY A 105 -2.97 -22.02 7.24
N GLN A 106 -4.21 -21.55 7.24
CA GLN A 106 -4.71 -20.65 6.20
C GLN A 106 -5.50 -19.47 6.78
N LEU A 107 -5.31 -18.31 6.16
CA LEU A 107 -5.99 -17.06 6.53
C LEU A 107 -6.62 -16.43 5.30
N ARG A 108 -7.93 -16.22 5.33
CA ARG A 108 -8.63 -15.45 4.31
C ARG A 108 -8.38 -13.97 4.56
N TYR A 109 -7.91 -13.26 3.55
CA TYR A 109 -7.63 -11.82 3.56
C TYR A 109 -8.50 -11.14 2.50
N VAL A 110 -9.34 -10.20 2.92
CA VAL A 110 -10.32 -9.53 2.04
C VAL A 110 -10.07 -8.03 2.03
N CYS A 111 -9.80 -7.50 0.85
CA CYS A 111 -9.66 -6.07 0.58
C CYS A 111 -10.99 -5.50 0.07
N GLN A 112 -11.33 -4.30 0.53
CA GLN A 112 -12.51 -3.56 0.13
C GLN A 112 -12.17 -2.50 -0.92
N THR A 113 -13.21 -1.89 -1.50
CA THR A 113 -13.09 -0.77 -2.44
C THR A 113 -12.07 0.29 -1.95
N PRO A 114 -11.17 0.75 -2.84
CA PRO A 114 -11.18 0.54 -4.29
C PRO A 114 -10.32 -0.64 -4.76
N VAL A 115 -9.85 -1.50 -3.86
CA VAL A 115 -9.14 -2.75 -4.21
C VAL A 115 -10.01 -3.92 -3.76
N GLU A 116 -10.96 -4.33 -4.61
CA GLU A 116 -11.79 -5.48 -4.32
C GLU A 116 -11.04 -6.75 -4.68
N ARG A 117 -10.46 -7.40 -3.66
CA ARG A 117 -9.68 -8.62 -3.83
C ARG A 117 -9.83 -9.51 -2.60
N GLU A 118 -9.97 -10.80 -2.85
CA GLU A 118 -9.94 -11.83 -1.83
C GLU A 118 -8.75 -12.75 -2.10
N MET A 119 -8.02 -13.11 -1.05
CA MET A 119 -6.87 -14.00 -1.10
C MET A 119 -6.94 -15.00 0.04
N LEU A 120 -6.53 -16.24 -0.23
CA LEU A 120 -6.26 -17.24 0.78
C LEU A 120 -4.75 -17.29 0.99
N LEU A 121 -4.30 -16.88 2.17
CA LEU A 121 -2.90 -16.81 2.55
C LEU A 121 -2.49 -18.07 3.31
N ASP A 122 -1.25 -18.48 3.11
CA ASP A 122 -0.57 -19.60 3.76
C ASP A 122 0.90 -19.21 4.05
N ALA A 123 1.71 -20.17 4.51
CA ALA A 123 3.11 -19.91 4.88
C ALA A 123 3.97 -19.35 3.73
N ASP A 124 3.62 -19.68 2.48
CA ASP A 124 4.38 -19.33 1.28
C ASP A 124 3.95 -17.99 0.67
N SER A 125 2.85 -17.42 1.14
CA SER A 125 2.30 -16.15 0.66
C SER A 125 2.31 -15.07 1.75
N LYS A 126 2.11 -13.81 1.34
CA LYS A 126 2.06 -12.64 2.22
C LYS A 126 0.88 -11.76 1.83
N GLY A 127 0.19 -11.23 2.83
CA GLY A 127 -0.88 -10.24 2.61
C GLY A 127 -0.32 -8.83 2.72
N ILE A 128 -0.23 -8.10 1.61
CA ILE A 128 0.24 -6.71 1.60
C ILE A 128 -0.94 -5.78 1.89
N ILE A 129 -0.79 -4.92 2.90
CA ILE A 129 -1.78 -3.95 3.33
C ILE A 129 -1.25 -2.53 3.09
N PRO A 130 -1.69 -1.85 2.03
CA PRO A 130 -1.39 -0.44 1.82
C PRO A 130 -2.02 0.48 2.88
N PRO A 131 -1.41 1.65 3.17
CA PRO A 131 -1.95 2.66 4.08
C PRO A 131 -3.42 3.03 3.77
N GLY A 132 -4.31 2.93 4.75
CA GLY A 132 -5.71 3.33 4.57
C GLY A 132 -6.57 2.41 3.69
N LEU A 133 -6.04 1.30 3.14
CA LEU A 133 -6.88 0.30 2.46
C LEU A 133 -7.76 -0.41 3.51
N LEU A 134 -9.08 -0.35 3.32
CA LEU A 134 -10.03 -1.10 4.15
C LEU A 134 -9.93 -2.59 3.83
N HIS A 135 -9.81 -3.39 4.89
CA HIS A 135 -9.71 -4.83 4.78
C HIS A 135 -10.12 -5.52 6.08
N TYR A 136 -10.26 -6.84 6.02
CA TYR A 136 -10.42 -7.71 7.18
C TYR A 136 -9.83 -9.10 6.90
N ILE A 137 -9.73 -9.91 7.95
CA ILE A 137 -9.24 -11.28 7.87
C ILE A 137 -10.19 -12.27 8.56
N GLU A 138 -10.19 -13.51 8.08
CA GLU A 138 -10.93 -14.62 8.69
C GLU A 138 -10.04 -15.87 8.72
N ALA A 139 -9.99 -16.57 9.86
CA ALA A 139 -9.34 -17.86 9.95
C ALA A 139 -10.05 -18.89 9.06
N GLN A 140 -9.29 -19.77 8.41
CA GLN A 140 -9.81 -20.91 7.66
C GLN A 140 -9.39 -22.21 8.37
N GLY A 141 -10.04 -22.48 9.51
CA GLY A 141 -9.61 -23.53 10.44
C GLY A 141 -8.41 -23.08 11.29
N ASP A 142 -7.61 -24.05 11.72
CA ASP A 142 -6.41 -23.80 12.53
C ASP A 142 -5.42 -22.91 11.76
N VAL A 143 -4.94 -21.86 12.41
CA VAL A 143 -4.02 -20.90 11.79
C VAL A 143 -3.03 -20.38 12.83
N CYS A 144 -1.83 -20.02 12.40
CA CYS A 144 -0.91 -19.21 13.18
C CYS A 144 -0.36 -18.11 12.30
N PHE A 145 -0.54 -16.84 12.68
CA PHE A 145 -0.05 -15.71 11.88
C PHE A 145 0.29 -14.50 12.76
N TYR A 146 0.93 -13.50 12.19
CA TYR A 146 1.14 -12.20 12.80
C TYR A 146 1.11 -11.10 11.74
N VAL A 147 0.97 -9.85 12.19
CA VAL A 147 1.03 -8.68 11.31
C VAL A 147 2.23 -7.83 11.69
N GLU A 148 3.08 -7.55 10.71
CA GLU A 148 4.20 -6.63 10.84
C GLU A 148 3.87 -5.30 10.16
N PHE A 149 4.28 -4.20 10.79
CA PHE A 149 3.99 -2.86 10.32
C PHE A 149 5.28 -2.15 9.93
N PHE A 150 5.24 -1.46 8.79
CA PHE A 150 6.39 -0.83 8.17
C PHE A 150 6.12 0.64 7.85
N THR A 151 7.17 1.45 7.87
CA THR A 151 7.16 2.85 7.43
C THR A 151 8.51 3.17 6.81
N ARG A 152 8.60 4.29 6.07
CA ARG A 152 9.92 4.83 5.69
C ARG A 152 10.63 5.36 6.96
N PRO A 153 11.95 5.18 7.10
CA PRO A 153 12.71 5.85 8.16
C PRO A 153 12.52 7.37 8.07
N GLY A 154 12.49 8.01 9.24
CA GLY A 154 12.35 9.46 9.39
C GLY A 154 13.66 10.21 9.22
#